data_AF-A0A644YGJ8-F1
#
_entry.id   AF-A0A644YGJ8-F1
#
_cell.length_a   1.000
_cell.length_b   1.000
_cell.length_c   1.000
_cell.angle_alpha   90.00
_cell.angle_beta   90.00
_cell.angle_gamma   90.00
#
_symmetry.space_group_name_H-M   'P 1'
#
loop_
_entity.id
_entity.type
_entity.pdbx_description
1 polymer ?
#
loop_
_entity_poly.entity_id
_entity_poly.type
_entity_poly.pdbx_seq_one_letter_code
_entity_poly.pdbx_strand_id
1 'polypeptide(L)'
;MYCKNCGNPFEGRFCPNCGTPADQPQAPSTPAPPAEQAENYAKPVTKRWWFWALIVLTAIVLVLSLTNKDDKKKAVVEEQVSPVESTVTEEQAEESEEPASLLGIGSAVLEAAAGETEEPVGDVTIEEQVVLDEQGVRITVLSLDLDSWFGPTINLLIENNADKNLTVQARNCSVNGAMMDPYFSCDVAAGKKANGELSFSSTDFSDAGIQTLKSIELVFYVYETDTYDEVFSSSMVTIASTAPASFEQTFDVSGTEVLNTKGIRFVILGLDDSDPVWGSSIHVYAENNSTRNITVQLTDVSVNGYMIDPYFYSALLIGKVAYDRVTFFQTDLDDNHITSIESLEFRIHVYDSETWDTILDSDVISLTFE
;
A
#
# COMPACT_ATOMS: atom_id res chain seq x y z
N MET A 1 56.94 25.98 -32.42
CA MET A 1 55.95 25.68 -33.50
C MET A 1 55.38 27.00 -34.05
N TYR A 2 54.68 27.01 -35.19
CA TYR A 2 54.08 28.23 -35.75
C TYR A 2 52.56 28.25 -35.54
N CYS A 3 51.99 29.41 -35.22
CA CYS A 3 50.56 29.56 -35.02
C CYS A 3 49.82 29.53 -36.37
N LYS A 4 48.87 28.61 -36.55
CA LYS A 4 48.04 28.53 -37.77
C LYS A 4 47.19 29.78 -38.04
N ASN A 5 46.89 30.58 -37.03
CA ASN A 5 46.05 31.77 -37.14
C ASN A 5 46.85 33.05 -37.45
N CYS A 6 47.95 33.31 -36.73
CA CYS A 6 48.74 34.55 -36.88
C CYS A 6 50.15 34.36 -37.47
N GLY A 7 50.56 33.14 -37.82
CA GLY A 7 51.85 32.85 -38.45
C GLY A 7 53.09 32.99 -37.56
N ASN A 8 52.98 33.53 -36.34
CA ASN A 8 54.13 33.74 -35.46
C ASN A 8 54.67 32.43 -34.85
N PRO A 9 56.00 32.31 -34.67
CA PRO A 9 56.60 31.22 -33.91
C PRO A 9 56.28 31.37 -32.41
N PHE A 10 55.95 30.26 -31.76
CA PHE A 10 55.73 30.20 -30.32
C PHE A 10 56.01 28.80 -29.76
N GLU A 11 56.12 28.71 -28.44
CA GLU A 11 56.23 27.48 -27.67
C GLU A 11 55.24 27.53 -26.49
N GLY A 12 54.71 26.37 -26.08
CA GLY A 12 53.63 26.26 -25.09
C GLY A 12 52.28 25.87 -25.68
N ARG A 13 51.26 25.78 -24.82
CA ARG A 13 49.92 25.25 -25.19
C ARG A 13 49.03 26.22 -25.96
N PHE A 14 49.30 27.53 -25.89
CA PHE A 14 48.52 28.58 -26.54
C PHE A 14 49.45 29.63 -27.13
N CYS A 15 49.09 30.23 -28.27
CA CYS A 15 49.86 31.30 -28.89
C CYS A 15 49.73 32.58 -28.05
N PRO A 16 50.84 33.18 -27.55
CA PRO A 16 50.79 34.35 -26.67
C PRO A 16 50.28 35.62 -27.37
N ASN A 17 50.23 35.64 -28.71
CA ASN A 17 49.81 36.80 -29.48
C ASN A 17 48.31 36.82 -29.84
N CYS A 18 47.65 35.65 -29.88
CA CYS A 18 46.24 35.56 -30.33
C CYS A 18 45.43 34.46 -29.62
N GLY A 19 45.95 33.83 -28.56
CA GLY A 19 45.25 32.84 -27.75
C GLY A 19 44.96 31.49 -28.42
N THR A 20 45.26 31.31 -29.71
CA THR A 20 44.97 30.07 -30.44
C THR A 20 45.77 28.89 -29.86
N PRO A 21 45.12 27.76 -29.50
CA PRO A 21 45.82 26.59 -28.96
C PRO A 21 46.81 25.98 -29.96
N ALA A 22 47.83 25.32 -29.42
CA ALA A 22 48.76 24.49 -30.15
C ALA A 22 48.09 23.16 -30.56
N ASP A 23 48.14 22.81 -31.84
CA ASP A 23 47.72 21.47 -32.29
C ASP A 23 48.55 20.40 -31.59
N GLN A 24 47.88 19.59 -30.76
CA GLN A 24 48.44 18.38 -30.20
C GLN A 24 48.33 17.25 -31.25
N PRO A 25 49.34 16.40 -31.44
CA PRO A 25 49.16 15.13 -32.14
C PRO A 25 48.10 14.30 -31.40
N GLN A 26 47.12 13.74 -32.13
CA GLN A 26 46.14 12.85 -31.52
C GLN A 26 46.85 11.64 -30.88
N ALA A 27 46.49 11.32 -29.65
CA ALA A 27 46.85 10.05 -29.03
C ALA A 27 46.24 8.88 -29.84
N PRO A 28 46.88 7.71 -29.89
CA PRO A 28 46.34 6.56 -30.61
C PRO A 28 44.97 6.19 -30.04
N SER A 29 43.97 6.13 -30.91
CA SER A 29 42.61 5.74 -30.57
C SER A 29 42.57 4.32 -30.02
N THR A 30 41.92 4.13 -28.87
CA THR A 30 41.46 2.81 -28.43
C THR A 30 40.65 2.12 -29.53
N PRO A 31 40.76 0.79 -29.70
CA PRO A 31 39.92 0.07 -30.65
C PRO A 31 38.44 0.36 -30.38
N ALA A 32 37.67 0.56 -31.44
CA ALA A 32 36.22 0.67 -31.31
C ALA A 32 35.64 -0.61 -30.70
N PRO A 33 34.60 -0.53 -29.84
CA PRO A 33 33.85 -1.71 -29.46
C PRO A 33 33.27 -2.39 -30.72
N PRO A 34 32.97 -3.70 -30.68
CA PRO A 34 32.34 -4.40 -31.79
C PRO A 34 31.08 -3.65 -32.22
N ALA A 35 30.87 -3.52 -33.53
CA ALA A 35 29.69 -2.86 -34.05
C ALA A 35 28.43 -3.57 -33.55
N GLU A 36 27.60 -2.89 -32.76
CA GLU A 36 26.25 -3.31 -32.48
C GLU A 36 25.54 -3.56 -33.80
N GLN A 37 25.17 -4.82 -34.04
CA GLN A 37 24.14 -5.10 -35.02
C GLN A 37 22.87 -4.53 -34.43
N ALA A 38 22.40 -3.42 -35.00
CA ALA A 38 21.10 -2.85 -34.67
C ALA A 38 20.00 -3.80 -35.17
N GLU A 39 19.75 -4.86 -34.39
CA GLU A 39 18.47 -5.53 -34.45
C GLU A 39 17.42 -4.46 -34.18
N ASN A 40 16.49 -4.31 -35.14
CA ASN A 40 15.41 -3.35 -35.01
C ASN A 40 14.43 -3.90 -33.99
N TYR A 41 14.73 -3.73 -32.71
CA TYR A 41 13.77 -3.92 -31.63
C TYR A 41 12.69 -2.85 -31.83
N ALA A 42 11.63 -3.22 -32.54
CA ALA A 42 10.42 -2.45 -32.58
C ALA A 42 9.98 -2.30 -31.12
N LYS A 43 10.07 -1.08 -30.57
CA LYS A 43 9.57 -0.78 -29.23
C LYS A 43 8.20 -1.44 -29.09
N PRO A 44 7.96 -2.31 -28.10
CA PRO A 44 6.64 -2.88 -27.93
C PRO A 44 5.70 -1.70 -27.76
N VAL A 45 4.83 -1.50 -28.74
CA VAL A 45 3.79 -0.48 -28.64
C VAL A 45 2.81 -1.05 -27.64
N THR A 46 3.11 -0.83 -26.36
CA THR A 46 2.18 -0.95 -25.25
C THR A 46 1.11 0.11 -25.47
N LYS A 47 0.22 -0.19 -26.43
CA LYS A 47 -1.10 0.41 -26.50
C LYS A 47 -1.66 0.22 -25.11
N ARG A 48 -1.73 1.32 -24.37
CA ARG A 48 -2.34 1.42 -23.06
C ARG A 48 -3.84 1.15 -23.20
N TRP A 49 -4.19 -0.10 -23.51
CA TRP A 49 -5.55 -0.52 -23.78
C TRP A 49 -6.37 -0.43 -22.49
N TRP A 50 -5.73 -0.69 -21.34
CA TRP A 50 -6.22 -0.37 -20.01
C TRP A 50 -6.58 1.13 -19.83
N PHE A 51 -5.79 2.06 -20.38
CA PHE A 51 -6.07 3.50 -20.34
C PHE A 51 -7.30 3.86 -21.21
N TRP A 52 -7.49 3.17 -22.33
CA TRP A 52 -8.73 3.30 -23.13
C TRP A 52 -9.93 2.61 -22.47
N ALA A 53 -9.73 1.50 -21.77
CA ALA A 53 -10.76 0.82 -20.98
C ALA A 53 -11.24 1.71 -19.82
N LEU A 54 -10.33 2.37 -19.10
CA LEU A 54 -10.65 3.39 -18.07
C LEU A 54 -11.45 4.56 -18.65
N ILE A 55 -11.08 5.08 -19.82
CA ILE A 55 -11.85 6.15 -20.50
C ILE A 55 -13.24 5.67 -20.91
N VAL A 56 -13.38 4.42 -21.40
CA VAL A 56 -14.69 3.85 -21.77
C VAL A 56 -15.55 3.59 -20.52
N LEU A 57 -14.98 3.08 -19.44
CA LEU A 57 -15.70 2.76 -18.21
C LEU A 57 -16.17 4.03 -17.50
N THR A 58 -15.32 5.06 -17.40
CA THR A 58 -15.71 6.39 -16.90
C THR A 58 -16.78 7.05 -17.80
N ALA A 59 -16.68 6.94 -19.13
CA ALA A 59 -17.71 7.43 -20.04
C ALA A 59 -19.05 6.69 -19.89
N ILE A 60 -19.05 5.37 -19.66
CA ILE A 60 -20.26 4.57 -19.42
C ILE A 60 -20.92 4.99 -18.09
N VAL A 61 -20.14 5.17 -17.02
CA VAL A 61 -20.66 5.66 -15.73
C VAL A 61 -21.24 7.06 -15.87
N LEU A 62 -20.60 7.96 -16.63
CA LEU A 62 -21.13 9.30 -16.93
C LEU A 62 -22.44 9.26 -17.73
N VAL A 63 -22.53 8.40 -18.75
CA VAL A 63 -23.76 8.24 -19.56
C VAL A 63 -24.90 7.67 -18.71
N LEU A 64 -24.65 6.62 -17.92
CA LEU A 64 -25.65 6.05 -17.00
C LEU A 64 -26.14 7.06 -15.96
N SER A 65 -25.24 7.91 -15.44
CA SER A 65 -25.58 9.00 -14.51
C SER A 65 -26.41 10.11 -15.17
N LEU A 66 -26.23 10.35 -16.47
CA LEU A 66 -26.99 11.34 -17.25
C LEU A 66 -28.34 10.81 -17.75
N THR A 67 -28.54 9.48 -17.83
CA THR A 67 -29.83 8.88 -18.21
C THR A 67 -30.82 8.73 -17.06
N ASN A 68 -30.43 9.01 -15.80
CA ASN A 68 -31.25 8.77 -14.61
C ASN A 68 -31.79 10.05 -13.92
N LYS A 69 -32.01 11.09 -14.73
CA LYS A 69 -32.79 12.32 -14.45
C LYS A 69 -33.52 12.68 -15.76
N ASP A 70 -34.81 13.01 -15.82
CA ASP A 70 -35.88 13.10 -14.81
C ASP A 70 -37.11 12.31 -15.36
N ASP A 71 -38.18 12.04 -14.61
CA ASP A 71 -39.29 13.00 -14.47
C ASP A 71 -40.21 12.66 -13.29
N LYS A 72 -40.30 13.55 -12.30
CA LYS A 72 -41.40 13.57 -11.32
C LYS A 72 -42.50 14.51 -11.81
N LYS A 73 -43.68 14.00 -12.17
CA LYS A 73 -44.92 14.79 -12.18
C LYS A 73 -46.02 14.12 -11.37
N LYS A 74 -46.47 14.83 -10.32
CA LYS A 74 -47.70 14.53 -9.58
C LYS A 74 -48.91 15.00 -10.39
N ALA A 75 -49.93 14.15 -10.47
CA ALA A 75 -51.33 14.56 -10.52
C ALA A 75 -52.17 13.47 -9.82
N VAL A 76 -53.19 13.88 -9.07
CA VAL A 76 -54.13 13.00 -8.36
C VAL A 76 -55.52 13.26 -8.91
N VAL A 77 -56.33 12.22 -9.11
CA VAL A 77 -57.77 12.08 -8.77
C VAL A 77 -58.33 10.78 -9.38
N GLU A 78 -59.33 10.23 -8.70
CA GLU A 78 -60.23 9.07 -8.93
C GLU A 78 -60.54 8.71 -10.42
N GLU A 79 -60.83 7.46 -10.82
CA GLU A 79 -62.03 6.69 -10.39
C GLU A 79 -61.99 5.17 -10.76
N GLN A 80 -62.51 4.34 -9.85
CA GLN A 80 -63.06 2.96 -9.88
C GLN A 80 -62.79 1.89 -10.98
N VAL A 81 -62.72 0.62 -10.51
CA VAL A 81 -63.54 -0.59 -10.89
C VAL A 81 -62.69 -1.89 -10.94
N SER A 82 -63.12 -2.89 -10.15
CA SER A 82 -62.62 -4.29 -10.01
C SER A 82 -63.21 -5.24 -11.10
N PRO A 83 -63.13 -6.60 -11.08
CA PRO A 83 -62.45 -7.55 -10.16
C PRO A 83 -61.73 -8.74 -10.89
N VAL A 84 -61.64 -9.90 -10.20
CA VAL A 84 -61.26 -11.30 -10.61
C VAL A 84 -59.88 -11.73 -10.03
N GLU A 85 -59.76 -12.54 -8.96
CA GLU A 85 -60.03 -14.00 -8.76
C GLU A 85 -59.12 -14.92 -9.63
N SER A 86 -58.55 -16.07 -9.22
CA SER A 86 -58.73 -16.94 -8.02
C SER A 86 -57.48 -17.82 -7.79
N THR A 87 -57.28 -18.35 -6.55
CA THR A 87 -56.60 -19.65 -6.19
C THR A 87 -55.11 -19.87 -6.57
N VAL A 88 -54.23 -20.66 -5.91
CA VAL A 88 -54.26 -21.88 -5.05
C VAL A 88 -53.10 -21.76 -4.02
N THR A 89 -53.26 -21.84 -2.69
CA THR A 89 -53.35 -23.01 -1.75
C THR A 89 -52.03 -23.74 -1.39
N GLU A 90 -51.76 -23.90 -0.07
CA GLU A 90 -50.96 -24.95 0.63
C GLU A 90 -49.43 -25.07 0.34
N GLU A 91 -48.54 -25.57 1.21
CA GLU A 91 -48.67 -26.20 2.55
C GLU A 91 -47.47 -25.89 3.48
N GLN A 92 -47.75 -26.06 4.77
CA GLN A 92 -47.03 -25.87 6.04
C GLN A 92 -45.99 -26.96 6.39
N ALA A 93 -44.97 -26.64 7.22
CA ALA A 93 -44.35 -27.56 8.20
C ALA A 93 -43.46 -26.83 9.25
N GLU A 94 -43.60 -27.18 10.53
CA GLU A 94 -42.79 -26.74 11.70
C GLU A 94 -41.90 -27.90 12.24
N GLU A 95 -41.28 -27.66 13.42
CA GLU A 95 -40.52 -28.58 14.33
C GLU A 95 -39.07 -28.99 13.94
N SER A 96 -38.12 -29.20 14.89
CA SER A 96 -38.02 -28.85 16.34
C SER A 96 -36.56 -28.91 16.86
N GLU A 97 -36.34 -28.69 18.17
CA GLU A 97 -35.02 -28.54 18.84
C GLU A 97 -34.32 -29.87 19.29
N GLU A 98 -33.11 -29.72 19.84
CA GLU A 98 -32.18 -30.69 20.51
C GLU A 98 -32.78 -31.56 21.65
N PRO A 99 -32.13 -32.62 22.26
CA PRO A 99 -30.74 -32.55 22.84
C PRO A 99 -29.87 -33.85 23.15
N ALA A 100 -28.55 -33.62 23.36
CA ALA A 100 -27.62 -34.13 24.42
C ALA A 100 -27.16 -35.62 24.68
N SER A 101 -25.91 -35.70 25.21
CA SER A 101 -25.22 -36.76 26.03
C SER A 101 -24.32 -37.82 25.30
N LEU A 102 -23.24 -38.44 25.87
CA LEU A 102 -22.71 -38.57 27.25
C LEU A 102 -21.20 -39.07 27.33
N LEU A 103 -20.38 -38.49 28.23
CA LEU A 103 -19.20 -39.01 29.01
C LEU A 103 -17.92 -39.72 28.45
N GLY A 104 -16.75 -39.27 28.97
CA GLY A 104 -15.57 -40.08 29.42
C GLY A 104 -14.31 -40.08 28.52
N ILE A 105 -13.05 -40.08 28.98
CA ILE A 105 -12.37 -40.12 30.30
C ILE A 105 -10.90 -39.64 30.15
N GLY A 106 -10.20 -39.25 31.24
CA GLY A 106 -8.72 -39.27 31.29
C GLY A 106 -8.05 -38.03 31.90
N SER A 107 -7.47 -38.20 33.11
CA SER A 107 -6.64 -37.17 33.77
C SER A 107 -5.17 -37.60 33.77
N ALA A 108 -4.27 -36.69 33.37
CA ALA A 108 -2.83 -36.80 33.62
C ALA A 108 -2.24 -35.38 33.80
N VAL A 109 -1.54 -35.17 34.92
CA VAL A 109 -0.98 -33.86 35.30
C VAL A 109 0.38 -33.66 34.63
N LEU A 110 0.56 -32.49 34.00
CA LEU A 110 1.86 -31.91 33.70
C LEU A 110 1.81 -30.41 34.03
N GLU A 111 2.39 -30.03 35.16
CA GLU A 111 2.75 -28.63 35.41
C GLU A 111 3.96 -28.28 34.53
N ALA A 112 3.72 -27.51 33.48
CA ALA A 112 4.74 -26.72 32.81
C ALA A 112 4.29 -25.26 32.89
N ALA A 113 5.22 -24.35 33.19
CA ALA A 113 4.90 -22.96 33.45
C ALA A 113 4.33 -22.29 32.18
N ALA A 114 3.01 -22.15 32.13
CA ALA A 114 2.37 -21.18 31.26
C ALA A 114 2.74 -19.78 31.80
N GLY A 115 3.50 -19.02 30.99
CA GLY A 115 3.42 -17.58 31.10
C GLY A 115 1.98 -17.17 30.78
N GLU A 116 1.48 -16.14 31.45
CA GLU A 116 0.18 -15.55 31.12
C GLU A 116 0.28 -14.95 29.72
N THR A 117 -0.12 -15.71 28.71
CA THR A 117 -0.58 -15.13 27.44
C THR A 117 -1.87 -14.40 27.79
N GLU A 118 -1.78 -13.10 28.06
CA GLU A 118 -2.98 -12.26 28.18
C GLU A 118 -3.77 -12.43 26.87
N GLU A 119 -5.02 -12.89 26.98
CA GLU A 119 -5.91 -12.92 25.81
C GLU A 119 -6.10 -11.49 25.29
N PRO A 120 -6.27 -11.30 23.96
CA PRO A 120 -6.48 -9.98 23.38
C PRO A 120 -7.59 -9.24 24.12
N VAL A 121 -7.32 -7.99 24.51
CA VAL A 121 -8.32 -7.16 25.15
C VAL A 121 -9.35 -6.76 24.10
N GLY A 122 -10.47 -7.48 24.08
CA GLY A 122 -11.65 -7.15 23.28
C GLY A 122 -12.28 -5.83 23.73
N ASP A 123 -12.99 -5.18 22.80
CA ASP A 123 -13.75 -3.93 22.97
C ASP A 123 -12.95 -2.76 23.57
N VAL A 124 -11.95 -2.30 22.80
CA VAL A 124 -11.27 -1.01 23.05
C VAL A 124 -12.04 0.17 22.44
N THR A 125 -11.90 1.35 23.05
CA THR A 125 -12.45 2.61 22.53
C THR A 125 -11.35 3.66 22.44
N ILE A 126 -11.60 4.76 21.73
CA ILE A 126 -10.73 5.94 21.71
C ILE A 126 -11.53 7.11 22.29
N GLU A 127 -10.94 7.82 23.27
CA GLU A 127 -11.55 9.02 23.86
C GLU A 127 -11.48 10.22 22.90
N GLU A 128 -12.49 11.09 22.96
CA GLU A 128 -12.55 12.32 22.16
C GLU A 128 -11.35 13.23 22.51
N GLN A 129 -10.50 13.54 21.52
CA GLN A 129 -9.28 14.30 21.75
C GLN A 129 -8.85 15.10 20.51
N VAL A 130 -8.33 16.31 20.75
CA VAL A 130 -7.74 17.14 19.69
C VAL A 130 -6.33 16.63 19.42
N VAL A 131 -6.11 16.16 18.19
CA VAL A 131 -4.84 15.53 17.77
C VAL A 131 -3.98 16.44 16.90
N LEU A 132 -4.58 17.51 16.36
CA LEU A 132 -3.90 18.57 15.61
C LEU A 132 -4.63 19.90 15.84
N ASP A 133 -3.88 20.99 16.03
CA ASP A 133 -4.40 22.37 16.02
C ASP A 133 -3.27 23.29 15.50
N GLU A 134 -3.05 23.24 14.18
CA GLU A 134 -1.89 23.82 13.51
C GLU A 134 -2.31 24.57 12.23
N GLN A 135 -1.72 25.75 12.01
CA GLN A 135 -1.89 26.56 10.78
C GLN A 135 -3.36 26.84 10.38
N GLY A 136 -4.28 26.85 11.35
CA GLY A 136 -5.71 27.06 11.13
C GLY A 136 -6.51 25.78 10.86
N VAL A 137 -5.86 24.62 10.76
CA VAL A 137 -6.50 23.31 10.70
C VAL A 137 -6.50 22.68 12.08
N ARG A 138 -7.68 22.25 12.53
CA ARG A 138 -7.85 21.53 13.79
C ARG A 138 -8.54 20.19 13.52
N ILE A 139 -7.97 19.11 14.06
CA ILE A 139 -8.48 17.75 13.89
C ILE A 139 -8.76 17.16 15.27
N THR A 140 -9.98 16.69 15.48
CA THR A 140 -10.43 16.05 16.71
C THR A 140 -10.86 14.63 16.40
N VAL A 141 -10.29 13.64 17.08
CA VAL A 141 -10.82 12.27 17.07
C VAL A 141 -12.10 12.25 17.88
N LEU A 142 -13.16 11.65 17.35
CA LEU A 142 -14.49 11.58 17.96
C LEU A 142 -14.78 10.20 18.56
N SER A 143 -14.47 9.13 17.82
CA SER A 143 -14.70 7.75 18.25
C SER A 143 -13.91 6.75 17.40
N LEU A 144 -13.89 5.50 17.89
CA LEU A 144 -13.47 4.31 17.16
C LEU A 144 -14.72 3.45 16.88
N ASP A 145 -14.84 2.96 15.66
CA ASP A 145 -15.79 1.93 15.24
C ASP A 145 -15.00 0.71 14.75
N LEU A 146 -15.15 -0.43 15.46
CA LEU A 146 -14.48 -1.69 15.13
C LEU A 146 -15.32 -2.59 14.21
N ASP A 147 -16.62 -2.30 14.06
CA ASP A 147 -17.60 -3.16 13.37
C ASP A 147 -17.89 -2.71 11.92
N SER A 148 -17.26 -1.62 11.48
CA SER A 148 -17.37 -1.10 10.11
C SER A 148 -16.95 -2.16 9.08
N TRP A 149 -17.73 -2.27 7.99
CA TRP A 149 -17.62 -3.35 6.98
C TRP A 149 -16.24 -3.46 6.30
N PHE A 150 -15.49 -2.35 6.23
CA PHE A 150 -14.14 -2.31 5.65
C PHE A 150 -13.07 -2.70 6.67
N GLY A 151 -13.34 -2.43 7.96
CA GLY A 151 -12.44 -2.61 9.09
C GLY A 151 -12.38 -1.37 10.00
N PRO A 152 -11.51 -1.40 11.02
CA PRO A 152 -11.44 -0.39 12.08
C PRO A 152 -11.40 1.04 11.55
N THR A 153 -12.37 1.85 11.98
CA THR A 153 -12.65 3.19 11.46
C THR A 153 -12.61 4.22 12.58
N ILE A 154 -11.77 5.24 12.41
CA ILE A 154 -11.60 6.34 13.34
C ILE A 154 -12.40 7.53 12.80
N ASN A 155 -13.40 7.96 13.55
CA ASN A 155 -14.23 9.11 13.19
C ASN A 155 -13.52 10.40 13.61
N LEU A 156 -13.37 11.33 12.66
CA LEU A 156 -12.67 12.60 12.84
C LEU A 156 -13.61 13.79 12.59
N LEU A 157 -13.45 14.86 13.37
CA LEU A 157 -13.93 16.20 13.04
C LEU A 157 -12.74 17.04 12.55
N ILE A 158 -12.82 17.49 11.31
CA ILE A 158 -11.83 18.39 10.69
C ILE A 158 -12.45 19.80 10.65
N GLU A 159 -11.76 20.78 11.24
CA GLU A 159 -12.14 22.19 11.25
C GLU A 159 -11.11 23.00 10.46
N ASN A 160 -11.55 23.61 9.35
CA ASN A 160 -10.73 24.50 8.54
C ASN A 160 -11.07 25.96 8.87
N ASN A 161 -10.18 26.62 9.60
CA ASN A 161 -10.26 28.03 9.95
C ASN A 161 -9.40 28.93 9.02
N ALA A 162 -8.79 28.36 7.98
CA ALA A 162 -8.10 29.11 6.94
C ALA A 162 -9.08 29.68 5.90
N ASP A 163 -8.56 30.53 5.00
CA ASP A 163 -9.30 31.21 3.93
C ASP A 163 -9.33 30.43 2.60
N LYS A 164 -8.81 29.19 2.58
CA LYS A 164 -8.71 28.31 1.42
C LYS A 164 -9.45 26.98 1.62
N ASN A 165 -9.81 26.31 0.53
CA ASN A 165 -10.29 24.93 0.57
C ASN A 165 -9.09 23.99 0.78
N LEU A 166 -9.21 23.08 1.74
CA LEU A 166 -8.13 22.18 2.14
C LEU A 166 -8.58 20.73 2.04
N THR A 167 -7.70 19.85 1.61
CA THR A 167 -7.85 18.41 1.71
C THR A 167 -6.87 17.88 2.74
N VAL A 168 -7.36 17.03 3.64
CA VAL A 168 -6.56 16.35 4.66
C VAL A 168 -6.47 14.86 4.31
N GLN A 169 -5.26 14.34 4.27
CA GLN A 169 -4.95 12.90 4.16
C GLN A 169 -4.11 12.46 5.37
N ALA A 170 -3.99 11.15 5.57
CA ALA A 170 -3.08 10.54 6.53
C ALA A 170 -2.01 9.74 5.78
N ARG A 171 -0.77 9.79 6.26
CA ARG A 171 0.40 9.14 5.65
C ARG A 171 1.30 8.58 6.75
N ASN A 172 2.21 7.68 6.36
CA ASN A 172 3.19 7.06 7.26
C ASN A 172 2.51 6.42 8.48
N CYS A 173 1.37 5.79 8.24
CA CYS A 173 0.49 5.28 9.27
C CYS A 173 0.99 3.92 9.78
N SER A 174 0.89 3.71 11.09
CA SER A 174 1.10 2.39 11.69
C SER A 174 0.13 2.16 12.84
N VAL A 175 -0.32 0.91 12.99
CA VAL A 175 -1.14 0.46 14.12
C VAL A 175 -0.34 -0.57 14.91
N ASN A 176 -0.21 -0.35 16.22
CA ASN A 176 0.62 -1.16 17.12
C ASN A 176 2.08 -1.35 16.66
N GLY A 177 2.60 -0.46 15.80
CA GLY A 177 3.93 -0.56 15.21
C GLY A 177 4.01 -1.29 13.85
N ALA A 178 2.92 -1.86 13.35
CA ALA A 178 2.82 -2.35 11.97
C ALA A 178 2.37 -1.22 11.03
N MET A 179 3.16 -0.94 9.99
CA MET A 179 2.80 -0.03 8.91
C MET A 179 1.57 -0.54 8.17
N MET A 180 0.62 0.35 7.89
CA MET A 180 -0.57 0.06 7.07
C MET A 180 -1.17 1.36 6.55
N ASP A 181 -1.57 1.40 5.28
CA ASP A 181 -2.13 2.60 4.66
C ASP A 181 -3.65 2.70 4.88
N PRO A 182 -4.17 3.76 5.51
CA PRO A 182 -5.60 3.94 5.70
C PRO A 182 -6.27 4.43 4.42
N TYR A 183 -7.54 4.07 4.27
CA TYR A 183 -8.44 4.80 3.40
C TYR A 183 -8.89 6.10 4.10
N PHE A 184 -8.28 7.23 3.74
CA PHE A 184 -8.66 8.55 4.26
C PHE A 184 -8.32 9.71 3.31
N SER A 185 -9.33 10.49 2.92
CA SER A 185 -9.17 11.81 2.31
C SER A 185 -10.40 12.66 2.62
N CYS A 186 -10.22 13.82 3.25
CA CYS A 186 -11.32 14.68 3.68
C CYS A 186 -11.17 16.11 3.13
N ASP A 187 -12.10 16.51 2.26
CA ASP A 187 -12.19 17.88 1.74
C ASP A 187 -12.98 18.76 2.71
N VAL A 188 -12.42 19.92 3.06
CA VAL A 188 -13.03 20.90 3.96
C VAL A 188 -12.87 22.31 3.42
N ALA A 189 -13.99 22.94 3.06
CA ALA A 189 -13.98 24.29 2.51
C ALA A 189 -13.59 25.37 3.54
N ALA A 190 -13.13 26.52 3.06
CA ALA A 190 -12.68 27.65 3.89
C ALA A 190 -13.71 28.06 4.96
N GLY A 191 -13.28 28.14 6.23
CA GLY A 191 -14.14 28.48 7.36
C GLY A 191 -15.30 27.49 7.58
N LYS A 192 -15.09 26.20 7.34
CA LYS A 192 -16.07 25.11 7.52
C LYS A 192 -15.51 23.97 8.36
N LYS A 193 -16.39 23.02 8.67
CA LYS A 193 -16.06 21.75 9.31
C LYS A 193 -16.56 20.61 8.43
N ALA A 194 -15.86 19.48 8.46
CA ALA A 194 -16.25 18.23 7.85
C ALA A 194 -16.04 17.09 8.85
N ASN A 195 -16.87 16.06 8.77
CA ASN A 195 -16.55 14.77 9.41
C ASN A 195 -15.78 13.93 8.40
N GLY A 196 -14.79 13.18 8.86
CA GLY A 196 -14.00 12.26 8.05
C GLY A 196 -13.90 10.89 8.72
N GLU A 197 -13.85 9.85 7.90
CA GLU A 197 -13.70 8.46 8.32
C GLU A 197 -12.31 8.00 7.89
N LEU A 198 -11.43 7.74 8.86
CA LEU A 198 -10.10 7.18 8.62
C LEU A 198 -10.19 5.68 8.90
N SER A 199 -10.25 4.88 7.84
CA SER A 199 -10.52 3.44 7.94
C SER A 199 -9.32 2.61 7.53
N PHE A 200 -9.06 1.54 8.28
CA PHE A 200 -8.08 0.51 7.94
C PHE A 200 -8.79 -0.76 7.46
N SER A 201 -8.12 -1.53 6.61
CA SER A 201 -8.63 -2.79 6.08
C SER A 201 -8.62 -3.87 7.17
N SER A 202 -9.72 -4.61 7.32
CA SER A 202 -9.79 -5.81 8.17
C SER A 202 -8.78 -6.87 7.76
N THR A 203 -8.41 -6.93 6.48
CA THR A 203 -7.40 -7.86 5.96
C THR A 203 -6.02 -7.52 6.53
N ASP A 204 -5.63 -6.24 6.49
CA ASP A 204 -4.31 -5.79 6.97
C ASP A 204 -4.18 -6.00 8.49
N PHE A 205 -5.27 -5.80 9.25
CA PHE A 205 -5.35 -6.16 10.67
C PHE A 205 -5.18 -7.67 10.90
N SER A 206 -5.83 -8.50 10.09
CA SER A 206 -5.74 -9.95 10.16
C SER A 206 -4.33 -10.45 9.83
N ASP A 207 -3.71 -9.93 8.76
CA ASP A 207 -2.36 -10.31 8.33
C ASP A 207 -1.31 -9.95 9.38
N ALA A 208 -1.43 -8.76 9.99
CA ALA A 208 -0.54 -8.31 11.05
C ALA A 208 -0.83 -8.93 12.44
N GLY A 209 -1.85 -9.79 12.56
CA GLY A 209 -2.26 -10.41 13.82
C GLY A 209 -2.78 -9.41 14.87
N ILE A 210 -3.33 -8.27 14.44
CA ILE A 210 -3.82 -7.20 15.32
C ILE A 210 -5.26 -7.50 15.73
N GLN A 211 -5.43 -8.00 16.95
CA GLN A 211 -6.72 -8.30 17.57
C GLN A 211 -7.20 -7.19 18.52
N THR A 212 -6.26 -6.37 19.02
CA THR A 212 -6.53 -5.24 19.93
C THR A 212 -5.81 -4.00 19.41
N LEU A 213 -6.54 -2.97 18.99
CA LEU A 213 -5.96 -1.68 18.60
C LEU A 213 -5.49 -0.94 19.86
N LYS A 214 -4.18 -0.84 20.12
CA LYS A 214 -3.59 -0.08 21.25
C LYS A 214 -3.28 1.36 20.86
N SER A 215 -2.60 1.54 19.73
CA SER A 215 -2.16 2.86 19.28
C SER A 215 -2.05 2.95 17.77
N ILE A 216 -2.37 4.12 17.24
CA ILE A 216 -2.16 4.53 15.85
C ILE A 216 -1.13 5.65 15.86
N GLU A 217 -0.13 5.56 15.00
CA GLU A 217 0.81 6.66 14.72
C GLU A 217 0.64 7.06 13.25
N LEU A 218 0.53 8.36 12.96
CA LEU A 218 0.36 8.87 11.59
C LEU A 218 0.87 10.30 11.43
N VAL A 219 1.04 10.72 10.17
CA VAL A 219 1.23 12.13 9.78
C VAL A 219 0.01 12.61 9.01
N PHE A 220 -0.56 13.75 9.41
CA PHE A 220 -1.57 14.43 8.58
C PHE A 220 -0.86 15.24 7.49
N TYR A 221 -1.22 14.98 6.23
CA TYR A 221 -0.79 15.73 5.07
C TYR A 221 -1.92 16.64 4.59
N VAL A 222 -1.68 17.95 4.55
CA VAL A 222 -2.67 18.97 4.22
C VAL A 222 -2.24 19.74 2.98
N TYR A 223 -3.11 19.82 1.99
CA TYR A 223 -2.89 20.53 0.74
C TYR A 223 -4.11 21.33 0.30
N GLU A 224 -3.91 22.31 -0.59
CA GLU A 224 -4.99 23.12 -1.17
C GLU A 224 -5.80 22.28 -2.18
N THR A 225 -7.08 22.05 -1.92
CA THR A 225 -7.95 21.16 -2.74
C THR A 225 -7.96 21.56 -4.22
N ASP A 226 -7.93 22.86 -4.50
CA ASP A 226 -8.06 23.41 -5.85
C ASP A 226 -6.75 23.38 -6.67
N THR A 227 -5.57 23.33 -6.02
CA THR A 227 -4.26 23.42 -6.70
C THR A 227 -3.34 22.23 -6.47
N TYR A 228 -3.60 21.41 -5.45
CA TYR A 228 -2.73 20.34 -4.94
C TYR A 228 -1.40 20.82 -4.33
N ASP A 229 -1.24 22.13 -4.10
CA ASP A 229 -0.07 22.68 -3.40
C ASP A 229 -0.08 22.23 -1.93
N GLU A 230 1.04 21.69 -1.42
CA GLU A 230 1.20 21.38 -0.01
C GLU A 230 1.07 22.65 0.84
N VAL A 231 0.23 22.59 1.88
CA VAL A 231 0.19 23.61 2.93
C VAL A 231 1.13 23.20 4.06
N PHE A 232 0.97 21.98 4.57
CA PHE A 232 1.91 21.38 5.52
C PHE A 232 1.72 19.87 5.70
N SER A 233 2.78 19.23 6.21
CA SER A 233 2.75 17.93 6.85
C SER A 233 2.90 18.11 8.36
N SER A 234 2.10 17.42 9.18
CA SER A 234 2.22 17.48 10.64
C SER A 234 3.50 16.78 11.14
N SER A 235 3.85 17.01 12.41
CA SER A 235 4.69 16.04 13.12
C SER A 235 3.95 14.70 13.31
N MET A 236 4.65 13.64 13.74
CA MET A 236 4.02 12.36 14.04
C MET A 236 2.98 12.53 15.16
N VAL A 237 1.73 12.21 14.85
CA VAL A 237 0.58 12.20 15.75
C VAL A 237 0.39 10.79 16.28
N THR A 238 0.13 10.66 17.58
CA THR A 238 -0.24 9.37 18.20
C THR A 238 -1.67 9.45 18.72
N ILE A 239 -2.49 8.46 18.35
CA ILE A 239 -3.85 8.26 18.85
C ILE A 239 -3.84 6.97 19.67
N ALA A 240 -4.15 7.05 20.96
CA ALA A 240 -4.20 5.90 21.85
C ALA A 240 -5.65 5.48 22.13
N SER A 241 -5.87 4.17 22.28
CA SER A 241 -7.13 3.60 22.75
C SER A 241 -7.12 3.37 24.27
N THR A 242 -8.19 2.79 24.80
CA THR A 242 -8.30 2.30 26.18
C THR A 242 -7.54 1.00 26.45
N ALA A 243 -6.81 0.44 25.48
CA ALA A 243 -5.97 -0.74 25.69
C ALA A 243 -4.96 -0.53 26.83
N PRO A 244 -4.67 -1.56 27.65
CA PRO A 244 -3.67 -1.44 28.72
C PRO A 244 -2.31 -0.99 28.20
N ALA A 245 -1.64 -0.12 28.94
CA ALA A 245 -0.28 0.31 28.59
C ALA A 245 0.72 -0.87 28.53
N SER A 246 0.42 -1.96 29.25
CA SER A 246 1.17 -3.22 29.27
C SER A 246 0.89 -4.19 28.11
N PHE A 247 -0.15 -3.95 27.30
CA PHE A 247 -0.44 -4.79 26.14
C PHE A 247 0.66 -4.62 25.09
N GLU A 248 1.37 -5.69 24.74
CA GLU A 248 2.41 -5.64 23.71
C GLU A 248 1.98 -6.50 22.51
N GLN A 249 2.01 -5.90 21.32
CA GLN A 249 1.70 -6.61 20.08
C GLN A 249 2.80 -7.62 19.77
N THR A 250 2.42 -8.87 19.54
CA THR A 250 3.29 -9.89 18.98
C THR A 250 3.04 -10.00 17.48
N PHE A 251 4.10 -10.31 16.73
CA PHE A 251 4.08 -10.37 15.27
C PHE A 251 4.47 -11.78 14.85
N ASP A 252 3.66 -12.41 13.99
CA ASP A 252 4.02 -13.70 13.41
C ASP A 252 5.18 -13.54 12.43
N VAL A 253 6.25 -14.28 12.71
CA VAL A 253 7.51 -14.31 11.96
C VAL A 253 7.97 -15.76 11.74
N SER A 254 7.02 -16.70 11.78
CA SER A 254 7.26 -18.15 11.72
C SER A 254 7.65 -18.69 10.34
N GLY A 255 7.54 -17.86 9.30
CA GLY A 255 7.91 -18.18 7.92
C GLY A 255 9.43 -18.31 7.66
N THR A 256 9.79 -18.36 6.39
CA THR A 256 11.19 -18.50 5.95
C THR A 256 11.91 -17.14 5.95
N GLU A 257 12.83 -16.94 6.89
CA GLU A 257 13.71 -15.76 6.92
C GLU A 257 14.72 -15.81 5.76
N VAL A 258 14.59 -14.87 4.82
CA VAL A 258 15.45 -14.76 3.63
C VAL A 258 16.43 -13.60 3.71
N LEU A 259 16.20 -12.65 4.63
CA LEU A 259 17.11 -11.54 4.90
C LEU A 259 17.11 -11.18 6.38
N ASN A 260 18.30 -11.00 6.95
CA ASN A 260 18.48 -10.47 8.31
C ASN A 260 19.88 -9.83 8.41
N THR A 261 19.97 -8.55 8.05
CA THR A 261 21.24 -7.81 8.02
C THR A 261 21.02 -6.30 8.07
N LYS A 262 22.02 -5.55 8.55
CA LYS A 262 21.96 -4.07 8.71
C LYS A 262 20.76 -3.55 9.54
N GLY A 263 20.16 -4.39 10.38
CA GLY A 263 18.93 -4.06 11.13
C GLY A 263 17.66 -4.20 10.30
N ILE A 264 17.70 -4.87 9.16
CA ILE A 264 16.58 -5.08 8.24
C ILE A 264 16.32 -6.58 8.17
N ARG A 265 15.06 -6.97 8.38
CA ARG A 265 14.62 -8.37 8.34
C ARG A 265 13.53 -8.54 7.28
N PHE A 266 13.55 -9.67 6.58
CA PHE A 266 12.54 -10.04 5.60
C PHE A 266 12.24 -11.53 5.70
N VAL A 267 10.96 -11.87 5.90
CA VAL A 267 10.47 -13.24 6.14
C VAL A 267 9.33 -13.52 5.16
N ILE A 268 9.42 -14.66 4.47
CA ILE A 268 8.38 -15.17 3.58
C ILE A 268 7.43 -16.01 4.41
N LEU A 269 6.21 -15.50 4.65
CA LEU A 269 5.23 -16.14 5.53
C LEU A 269 4.53 -17.31 4.84
N GLY A 270 4.20 -17.16 3.55
CA GLY A 270 3.59 -18.22 2.75
C GLY A 270 3.18 -17.77 1.36
N LEU A 271 2.85 -18.74 0.51
CA LEU A 271 2.15 -18.54 -0.76
C LEU A 271 0.64 -18.56 -0.50
N ASP A 272 -0.08 -17.61 -1.07
CA ASP A 272 -1.54 -17.60 -1.18
C ASP A 272 -1.90 -17.61 -2.67
N ASP A 273 -2.37 -18.75 -3.16
CA ASP A 273 -2.85 -18.94 -4.53
C ASP A 273 -4.38 -18.89 -4.65
N SER A 274 -5.08 -18.44 -3.58
CA SER A 274 -6.53 -18.57 -3.44
C SER A 274 -7.36 -17.44 -4.04
N ASP A 275 -6.74 -16.34 -4.53
CA ASP A 275 -7.43 -15.20 -5.15
C ASP A 275 -7.54 -15.35 -6.69
N PRO A 276 -8.73 -15.71 -7.23
CA PRO A 276 -8.93 -15.89 -8.67
C PRO A 276 -9.15 -14.58 -9.44
N VAL A 277 -9.13 -13.42 -8.76
CA VAL A 277 -9.40 -12.09 -9.34
C VAL A 277 -8.10 -11.33 -9.55
N TRP A 278 -7.21 -11.35 -8.55
CA TRP A 278 -5.92 -10.65 -8.59
C TRP A 278 -4.75 -11.56 -8.95
N GLY A 279 -4.88 -12.88 -8.76
CA GLY A 279 -3.80 -13.87 -8.96
C GLY A 279 -3.10 -14.21 -7.65
N SER A 280 -2.10 -15.10 -7.73
CA SER A 280 -1.36 -15.56 -6.56
C SER A 280 -0.54 -14.43 -5.91
N SER A 281 -0.39 -14.48 -4.59
CA SER A 281 0.48 -13.57 -3.85
C SER A 281 1.38 -14.32 -2.86
N ILE A 282 2.50 -13.71 -2.48
CA ILE A 282 3.32 -14.19 -1.37
C ILE A 282 3.20 -13.19 -0.23
N HIS A 283 2.75 -13.68 0.92
CA HIS A 283 2.68 -12.90 2.15
C HIS A 283 4.09 -12.74 2.73
N VAL A 284 4.47 -11.50 3.03
CA VAL A 284 5.81 -11.18 3.55
C VAL A 284 5.71 -10.33 4.81
N TYR A 285 6.62 -10.58 5.73
CA TYR A 285 6.89 -9.74 6.88
C TYR A 285 8.22 -9.01 6.65
N ALA A 286 8.21 -7.69 6.84
CA ALA A 286 9.41 -6.85 6.85
C ALA A 286 9.55 -6.14 8.21
N GLU A 287 10.78 -5.91 8.65
CA GLU A 287 11.09 -5.21 9.92
C GLU A 287 12.27 -4.26 9.72
N ASN A 288 12.12 -3.02 10.20
CA ASN A 288 13.13 -1.98 10.09
C ASN A 288 13.65 -1.52 11.47
N ASN A 289 14.63 -2.26 12.00
CA ASN A 289 15.45 -1.87 13.15
C ASN A 289 16.73 -1.12 12.72
N SER A 290 16.75 -0.53 11.51
CA SER A 290 17.87 0.32 11.05
C SER A 290 17.79 1.75 11.63
N THR A 291 18.64 2.65 11.18
CA THR A 291 18.63 4.08 11.59
C THR A 291 18.02 5.01 10.53
N ARG A 292 17.28 4.48 9.56
CA ARG A 292 16.71 5.20 8.41
C ARG A 292 15.30 4.69 8.12
N ASN A 293 14.46 5.53 7.51
CA ASN A 293 13.24 5.08 6.86
C ASN A 293 13.65 4.34 5.57
N ILE A 294 13.09 3.15 5.32
CA ILE A 294 13.49 2.30 4.21
C ILE A 294 12.31 1.93 3.33
N THR A 295 12.59 1.73 2.04
CA THR A 295 11.66 1.06 1.13
C THR A 295 12.32 -0.21 0.59
N VAL A 296 11.57 -1.32 0.68
CA VAL A 296 11.97 -2.64 0.24
C VAL A 296 11.22 -2.97 -1.05
N GLN A 297 11.94 -3.50 -2.03
CA GLN A 297 11.41 -3.97 -3.32
C GLN A 297 12.02 -5.32 -3.68
N LEU A 298 11.32 -6.08 -4.53
CA LEU A 298 11.90 -7.26 -5.18
C LEU A 298 12.37 -6.90 -6.58
N THR A 299 13.52 -7.43 -6.98
CA THR A 299 14.14 -7.25 -8.30
C THR A 299 14.61 -8.59 -8.86
N ASP A 300 14.90 -8.65 -10.17
CA ASP A 300 15.26 -9.89 -10.88
C ASP A 300 14.29 -11.07 -10.61
N VAL A 301 12.98 -10.78 -10.51
CA VAL A 301 11.99 -11.76 -10.07
C VAL A 301 11.66 -12.76 -11.19
N SER A 302 11.73 -14.05 -10.86
CA SER A 302 11.34 -15.15 -11.75
C SER A 302 10.43 -16.15 -11.04
N VAL A 303 9.34 -16.53 -11.71
CA VAL A 303 8.40 -17.57 -11.29
C VAL A 303 8.52 -18.74 -12.26
N ASN A 304 8.79 -19.95 -11.77
CA ASN A 304 8.98 -21.16 -12.59
C ASN A 304 9.97 -21.00 -13.77
N GLY A 305 10.97 -20.11 -13.63
CA GLY A 305 11.96 -19.80 -14.67
C GLY A 305 11.53 -18.77 -15.72
N TYR A 306 10.32 -18.19 -15.60
CA TYR A 306 9.87 -17.03 -16.39
C TYR A 306 10.11 -15.75 -15.61
N MET A 307 10.58 -14.68 -16.27
CA MET A 307 10.69 -13.37 -15.63
C MET A 307 9.30 -12.74 -15.51
N ILE A 308 8.93 -12.30 -14.32
CA ILE A 308 7.65 -11.63 -14.03
C ILE A 308 7.94 -10.40 -13.18
N ASP A 309 7.29 -9.27 -13.48
CA ASP A 309 7.37 -8.05 -12.68
C ASP A 309 6.19 -8.03 -11.68
N PRO A 310 6.34 -8.51 -10.42
CA PRO A 310 5.24 -8.48 -9.46
C PRO A 310 4.91 -7.06 -9.01
N TYR A 311 3.69 -6.85 -8.52
CA TYR A 311 3.37 -5.68 -7.73
C TYR A 311 3.87 -5.86 -6.30
N PHE A 312 4.95 -5.18 -5.94
CA PHE A 312 5.46 -5.12 -4.58
C PHE A 312 6.29 -3.87 -4.31
N TYR A 313 5.99 -3.20 -3.20
CA TYR A 313 6.93 -2.38 -2.44
C TYR A 313 6.45 -2.35 -0.98
N SER A 314 7.36 -2.18 -0.04
CA SER A 314 7.04 -2.04 1.39
C SER A 314 7.82 -0.86 1.96
N ALA A 315 7.14 0.11 2.57
CA ALA A 315 7.76 1.32 3.13
C ALA A 315 7.69 1.28 4.66
N LEU A 316 8.85 1.22 5.32
CA LEU A 316 8.96 1.06 6.77
C LEU A 316 9.66 2.24 7.42
N LEU A 317 8.99 2.90 8.36
CA LEU A 317 9.66 3.81 9.29
C LEU A 317 10.60 3.05 10.23
N ILE A 318 11.50 3.78 10.88
CA ILE A 318 12.39 3.27 11.92
C ILE A 318 11.57 2.65 13.07
N GLY A 319 11.92 1.43 13.47
CA GLY A 319 11.31 0.68 14.56
C GLY A 319 9.92 0.12 14.25
N LYS A 320 9.55 0.01 12.96
CA LYS A 320 8.26 -0.52 12.51
C LYS A 320 8.42 -1.85 11.77
N VAL A 321 7.33 -2.59 11.70
CA VAL A 321 7.15 -3.78 10.86
C VAL A 321 6.16 -3.50 9.73
N ALA A 322 6.07 -4.37 8.74
CA ALA A 322 5.02 -4.35 7.73
C ALA A 322 4.61 -5.78 7.34
N TYR A 323 3.34 -5.96 7.03
CA TYR A 323 2.76 -7.20 6.50
C TYR A 323 2.19 -6.89 5.13
N ASP A 324 2.89 -7.32 4.09
CA ASP A 324 2.61 -6.95 2.71
C ASP A 324 2.44 -8.18 1.82
N ARG A 325 1.93 -7.96 0.61
CA ARG A 325 1.78 -8.98 -0.44
C ARG A 325 2.65 -8.66 -1.64
N VAL A 326 3.45 -9.65 -2.05
CA VAL A 326 4.07 -9.68 -3.38
C VAL A 326 3.06 -10.29 -4.33
N THR A 327 2.36 -9.48 -5.12
CA THR A 327 1.27 -9.95 -5.99
C THR A 327 1.76 -10.25 -7.40
N PHE A 328 1.47 -11.46 -7.88
CA PHE A 328 1.71 -11.91 -9.26
C PHE A 328 0.37 -11.90 -10.00
N PHE A 329 0.17 -10.94 -10.91
CA PHE A 329 -1.11 -10.80 -11.58
C PHE A 329 -1.48 -12.04 -12.40
N GLN A 330 -2.73 -12.48 -12.31
CA GLN A 330 -3.20 -13.67 -13.04
C GLN A 330 -2.92 -13.59 -14.55
N THR A 331 -2.94 -12.39 -15.14
CA THR A 331 -2.60 -12.19 -16.56
C THR A 331 -1.16 -12.57 -16.89
N ASP A 332 -0.20 -12.28 -16.00
CA ASP A 332 1.21 -12.58 -16.22
C ASP A 332 1.48 -14.09 -16.01
N LEU A 333 0.73 -14.72 -15.10
CA LEU A 333 0.75 -16.17 -14.92
C LEU A 333 0.16 -16.90 -16.15
N ASP A 334 -1.02 -16.46 -16.63
CA ASP A 334 -1.70 -17.04 -17.80
C ASP A 334 -0.87 -16.91 -19.10
N ASP A 335 -0.28 -15.73 -19.36
CA ASP A 335 0.55 -15.46 -20.54
C ASP A 335 1.84 -16.30 -20.55
N ASN A 336 2.38 -16.67 -19.38
CA ASN A 336 3.51 -17.60 -19.23
C ASN A 336 3.09 -19.07 -19.04
N HIS A 337 1.78 -19.35 -19.05
CA HIS A 337 1.17 -20.68 -18.87
C HIS A 337 1.51 -21.33 -17.50
N ILE A 338 1.61 -20.51 -16.45
CA ILE A 338 1.87 -20.91 -15.07
C ILE A 338 0.52 -21.15 -14.37
N THR A 339 0.24 -22.40 -14.03
CA THR A 339 -0.98 -22.78 -13.28
C THR A 339 -0.78 -22.90 -11.78
N SER A 340 0.48 -22.87 -11.32
CA SER A 340 0.90 -23.06 -9.93
C SER A 340 2.32 -22.50 -9.76
N ILE A 341 2.59 -21.81 -8.66
CA ILE A 341 3.94 -21.30 -8.34
C ILE A 341 4.73 -22.41 -7.64
N GLU A 342 5.62 -23.07 -8.37
CA GLU A 342 6.46 -24.18 -7.86
C GLU A 342 7.82 -23.67 -7.38
N SER A 343 8.34 -22.63 -8.03
CA SER A 343 9.63 -22.03 -7.69
C SER A 343 9.61 -20.52 -7.92
N LEU A 344 10.34 -19.81 -7.06
CA LEU A 344 10.52 -18.36 -7.13
C LEU A 344 12.00 -18.03 -6.94
N GLU A 345 12.55 -17.20 -7.82
CA GLU A 345 13.86 -16.58 -7.65
C GLU A 345 13.73 -15.06 -7.65
N PHE A 346 14.46 -14.36 -6.78
CA PHE A 346 14.43 -12.90 -6.70
C PHE A 346 15.66 -12.34 -5.97
N ARG A 347 15.80 -11.02 -5.99
CA ARG A 347 16.65 -10.25 -5.08
C ARG A 347 15.80 -9.28 -4.29
N ILE A 348 16.27 -8.92 -3.10
CA ILE A 348 15.73 -7.82 -2.31
C ILE A 348 16.61 -6.60 -2.56
N HIS A 349 15.98 -5.53 -3.05
CA HIS A 349 16.56 -4.20 -3.13
C HIS A 349 16.00 -3.35 -1.98
N VAL A 350 16.88 -2.69 -1.23
CA VAL A 350 16.48 -1.77 -0.16
C VAL A 350 17.17 -0.43 -0.32
N TYR A 351 16.39 0.64 -0.30
CA TYR A 351 16.87 2.01 -0.39
C TYR A 351 16.28 2.89 0.71
N ASP A 352 16.92 4.04 0.95
CA ASP A 352 16.47 5.07 1.87
C ASP A 352 15.24 5.79 1.28
N SER A 353 14.10 5.80 1.99
CA SER A 353 12.83 6.32 1.46
C SER A 353 12.85 7.82 1.14
N GLU A 354 13.81 8.57 1.68
CA GLU A 354 13.91 10.02 1.51
C GLU A 354 14.96 10.38 0.45
N THR A 355 16.15 9.77 0.52
CA THR A 355 17.28 10.09 -0.38
C THR A 355 17.35 9.22 -1.63
N TRP A 356 16.63 8.09 -1.66
CA TRP A 356 16.70 7.07 -2.71
C TRP A 356 18.08 6.41 -2.86
N ASP A 357 18.97 6.59 -1.89
CA ASP A 357 20.27 5.92 -1.86
C ASP A 357 20.09 4.42 -1.56
N THR A 358 20.71 3.56 -2.36
CA THR A 358 20.76 2.11 -2.11
C THR A 358 21.42 1.81 -0.78
N ILE A 359 20.68 1.16 0.12
CA ILE A 359 21.18 0.66 1.41
C ILE A 359 21.73 -0.74 1.25
N LEU A 360 21.06 -1.60 0.47
CA LEU A 360 21.36 -3.03 0.36
C LEU A 360 20.77 -3.62 -0.92
N ASP A 361 21.56 -4.45 -1.60
CA ASP A 361 21.09 -5.42 -2.59
C ASP A 361 21.45 -6.82 -2.05
N SER A 362 20.54 -7.79 -2.19
CA SER A 362 20.83 -9.18 -1.83
C SER A 362 21.48 -9.96 -2.97
N ASP A 363 22.12 -11.08 -2.60
CA ASP A 363 22.31 -12.20 -3.54
C ASP A 363 20.95 -12.76 -3.99
N VAL A 364 20.95 -13.65 -4.99
CA VAL A 364 19.71 -14.30 -5.44
C VAL A 364 19.19 -15.21 -4.32
N ILE A 365 17.92 -15.03 -3.99
CA ILE A 365 17.13 -15.86 -3.09
C ILE A 365 16.28 -16.78 -3.97
N SER A 366 16.34 -18.09 -3.74
CA SER A 366 15.54 -19.08 -4.45
C SER A 366 14.66 -19.84 -3.44
N LEU A 367 13.37 -19.98 -3.75
CA LEU A 367 12.37 -20.71 -2.97
C LEU A 367 11.76 -21.82 -3.83
N THR A 368 11.19 -22.82 -3.15
CA THR A 368 10.43 -23.90 -3.78
C THR A 368 9.21 -24.18 -2.91
N PHE A 369 8.06 -24.36 -3.54
CA PHE A 369 6.78 -24.68 -2.91
C PHE A 369 6.39 -26.13 -3.29
N GLU A 370 5.66 -26.83 -2.42
CA GLU A 370 5.28 -28.26 -2.60
C GLU A 370 3.94 -28.44 -3.33
#